data_AF-A0A9E0UNP9-F1
#
_entry.id   AF-A0A9E0UNP9-F1
#
_cell.length_a   1.000
_cell.length_b   1.000
_cell.length_c   1.000
_cell.angle_alpha   90.00
_cell.angle_beta   90.00
_cell.angle_gamma   90.00
#
_symmetry.space_group_name_H-M   'P 1'
#
loop_
_entity.id
_entity.type
_entity.pdbx_description
1 polymer ?
#
loop_
_entity_poly.entity_id
_entity_poly.type
_entity_poly.pdbx_seq_one_letter_code
_entity_poly.pdbx_strand_id
1 'polypeptide(L)'
;MQAAPTRGIGHPFFRLLIPALFAAAAWGLPARGVSEPAGQDLPQTSEAPLRAEAGVQLPDTAELQARIKDLESAAGTDEAATTALLEQYRRTLANLESAQAFDTQAADYVKALEGAPKETAEIRQDLETRPGSALTEEPLPNDLKADDITQRLGKVKTETALLEARLSDLNKLIDGATARPPAARARILELKQTLEQSGSAQRQPPPEGQSADLAQANTWAQESRRQAQLAEVRATEQELASLAVREELYRARHDQAVRDLERLKKLRGGLEAMQGESRKADAEAARQEAEAAQREAAGKHPLVQQIADENAAITSSLGRLAETLDGLNAESARLDQEQKRIEAEYRGAQQRIQVAGLNRALGQVLIDRRSQLPDLRQYRKDIARRDDLAAAATLSQIRYREEQPQLRDLDQAVNDRVAGYPDAQTPNVRAELRALLEQRRPLLDKAVAAEDAYVRKLGELNGAAQQLIQTVEDFDAFLAEHLLWVRSDLPLGIQTLTVLPANLAWLLSPERWGEVLLVLGYALTHSPVSWLGLLVVAALFVRGSRIKRALLASAEPLRRVRTDGFRHTL
;
A
#
# COMPACT_ATOMS: atom_id res chain seq x y z
N MET A 1 11.72 43.32 27.68
CA MET A 1 11.34 43.28 26.25
C MET A 1 10.54 41.98 26.07
N GLN A 2 9.20 42.04 26.15
CA GLN A 2 8.23 42.23 25.04
C GLN A 2 8.38 41.12 23.97
N ALA A 3 7.34 40.40 23.50
CA ALA A 3 5.89 40.50 23.62
C ALA A 3 5.22 39.15 23.24
N ALA A 4 3.90 39.03 23.51
CA ALA A 4 2.99 37.98 23.06
C ALA A 4 2.75 38.00 21.52
N PRO A 5 1.99 37.04 20.93
CA PRO A 5 0.53 37.25 20.87
C PRO A 5 -0.37 35.98 20.92
N THR A 6 -1.66 36.30 21.00
CA THR A 6 -2.91 35.55 21.15
C THR A 6 -3.50 34.98 19.85
N ARG A 7 -4.40 33.97 19.97
CA ARG A 7 -5.65 33.69 19.21
C ARG A 7 -6.19 32.33 19.73
N GLY A 8 -7.44 32.10 20.12
CA GLY A 8 -8.73 32.74 19.83
C GLY A 8 -9.49 31.94 18.78
N ILE A 9 -10.78 31.63 19.04
CA ILE A 9 -11.82 30.96 18.20
C ILE A 9 -11.95 29.45 18.53
N GLY A 10 -13.08 28.84 18.89
CA GLY A 10 -14.50 29.21 18.75
C GLY A 10 -15.26 28.04 18.10
N HIS A 11 -15.83 27.15 18.90
CA HIS A 11 -16.93 26.24 18.47
C HIS A 11 -18.17 27.09 18.12
N PRO A 12 -19.16 26.66 17.28
CA PRO A 12 -19.93 25.43 17.54
C PRO A 12 -20.76 24.77 16.40
N PHE A 13 -21.41 23.65 16.77
CA PHE A 13 -22.64 23.03 16.22
C PHE A 13 -22.65 22.36 14.83
N PHE A 14 -22.46 21.03 14.83
CA PHE A 14 -23.01 20.12 13.82
C PHE A 14 -24.36 19.59 14.34
N ARG A 15 -25.46 19.92 13.64
CA ARG A 15 -26.81 19.41 13.94
C ARG A 15 -26.99 18.03 13.27
N LEU A 16 -27.18 17.03 14.11
CA LEU A 16 -27.82 15.76 13.79
C LEU A 16 -29.28 16.00 13.38
N LEU A 17 -29.72 15.40 12.27
CA LEU A 17 -31.12 15.05 12.04
C LEU A 17 -31.21 13.62 11.49
N ILE A 18 -31.76 12.77 12.35
CA ILE A 18 -32.23 11.41 12.10
C ILE A 18 -33.60 11.50 11.40
N PRO A 19 -33.92 10.66 10.40
CA PRO A 19 -35.29 10.39 10.03
C PRO A 19 -35.82 9.17 10.80
N ALA A 20 -37.00 9.30 11.40
CA ALA A 20 -37.72 8.19 12.01
C ALA A 20 -39.17 8.15 11.51
N LEU A 21 -39.55 6.96 11.04
CA LEU A 21 -40.86 6.30 11.16
C LEU A 21 -42.10 6.93 10.51
N PHE A 22 -42.60 6.29 9.45
CA PHE A 22 -44.01 5.90 9.27
C PHE A 22 -44.03 4.63 8.38
N ALA A 23 -44.23 3.45 8.95
CA ALA A 23 -45.50 2.74 9.14
C ALA A 23 -46.00 2.03 7.87
N ALA A 24 -45.91 0.70 7.93
CA ALA A 24 -46.39 -0.26 6.94
C ALA A 24 -47.92 -0.38 6.95
N ALA A 25 -48.51 -0.55 5.77
CA ALA A 25 -49.80 -1.21 5.60
C ALA A 25 -49.74 -2.11 4.36
N ALA A 26 -49.99 -3.39 4.59
CA ALA A 26 -50.05 -4.46 3.61
C ALA A 26 -51.32 -4.36 2.73
N TRP A 27 -51.25 -4.98 1.54
CA TRP A 27 -52.25 -5.81 0.81
C TRP A 27 -51.60 -6.10 -0.56
N GLY A 28 -51.36 -7.33 -1.00
CA GLY A 28 -52.33 -8.33 -1.43
C GLY A 28 -51.99 -8.74 -2.88
N LEU A 29 -51.43 -9.93 -3.08
CA LEU A 29 -51.17 -10.57 -4.40
C LEU A 29 -52.50 -11.00 -5.06
N PRO A 30 -52.56 -11.13 -6.41
CA PRO A 30 -52.36 -12.47 -6.97
C PRO A 30 -51.60 -12.51 -8.31
N ALA A 31 -51.03 -13.70 -8.58
CA ALA A 31 -50.38 -14.07 -9.82
C ALA A 31 -51.37 -14.53 -10.91
N ARG A 32 -51.11 -14.16 -12.17
CA ARG A 32 -51.12 -15.01 -13.38
C ARG A 32 -51.06 -14.15 -14.65
N GLY A 33 -50.29 -14.61 -15.64
CA GLY A 33 -50.43 -14.17 -17.02
C GLY A 33 -49.14 -14.24 -17.82
N VAL A 34 -48.86 -15.41 -18.38
CA VAL A 34 -47.97 -15.53 -19.54
C VAL A 34 -48.71 -14.88 -20.72
N SER A 35 -48.10 -13.86 -21.30
CA SER A 35 -48.40 -13.36 -22.64
C SER A 35 -47.17 -12.64 -23.19
N GLU A 36 -46.55 -13.22 -24.23
CA GLU A 36 -45.93 -12.41 -25.28
C GLU A 36 -46.95 -11.35 -25.73
N PRO A 37 -46.49 -10.12 -26.00
CA PRO A 37 -46.54 -9.74 -27.40
C PRO A 37 -45.39 -8.83 -27.85
N ALA A 38 -45.15 -8.91 -29.15
CA ALA A 38 -44.89 -7.80 -30.08
C ALA A 38 -43.68 -6.90 -29.85
N GLY A 39 -42.85 -6.82 -30.90
CA GLY A 39 -41.95 -5.71 -31.10
C GLY A 39 -42.67 -4.38 -30.86
N GLN A 40 -42.14 -3.62 -29.92
CA GLN A 40 -42.43 -2.22 -29.72
C GLN A 40 -41.10 -1.49 -29.76
N ASP A 41 -40.92 -0.82 -30.89
CA ASP A 41 -40.25 0.46 -31.07
C ASP A 41 -39.51 0.97 -29.84
N LEU A 42 -38.18 1.03 -30.00
CA LEU A 42 -37.36 2.05 -29.37
C LEU A 42 -38.17 3.34 -29.27
N PRO A 43 -38.29 4.00 -28.11
CA PRO A 43 -38.65 5.40 -28.14
C PRO A 43 -37.53 6.07 -28.91
N GLN A 44 -37.81 6.35 -30.19
CA GLN A 44 -37.24 7.51 -30.85
C GLN A 44 -37.61 8.65 -29.92
N THR A 45 -36.70 8.99 -29.00
CA THR A 45 -36.65 10.31 -28.40
C THR A 45 -36.56 11.22 -29.60
N SER A 46 -37.73 11.73 -29.98
CA SER A 46 -37.94 12.80 -30.92
C SER A 46 -36.77 13.77 -30.77
N GLU A 47 -35.89 13.79 -31.76
CA GLU A 47 -35.07 14.95 -32.07
C GLU A 47 -36.04 16.10 -32.36
N ALA A 48 -36.60 16.67 -31.30
CA ALA A 48 -37.07 18.03 -31.33
C ALA A 48 -35.79 18.86 -31.16
N PRO A 49 -35.26 19.51 -32.21
CA PRO A 49 -34.24 20.52 -31.99
C PRO A 49 -34.88 21.52 -31.03
N LEU A 50 -34.26 21.69 -29.86
CA LEU A 50 -34.50 22.84 -29.00
C LEU A 50 -34.32 24.06 -29.91
N ARG A 51 -35.45 24.59 -30.38
CA ARG A 51 -35.51 25.76 -31.25
C ARG A 51 -34.72 26.85 -30.54
N ALA A 52 -33.70 27.35 -31.24
CA ALA A 52 -32.96 28.53 -30.85
C ALA A 52 -33.94 29.69 -30.62
N GLU A 53 -34.30 29.93 -29.35
CA GLU A 53 -34.67 31.27 -28.92
C GLU A 53 -33.48 32.18 -29.25
N ALA A 54 -33.75 33.36 -29.79
CA ALA A 54 -32.73 34.31 -30.27
C ALA A 54 -31.65 34.54 -29.18
N GLY A 55 -30.56 33.77 -29.28
CA GLY A 55 -29.52 33.70 -28.25
C GLY A 55 -28.67 34.96 -28.30
N VAL A 56 -28.37 35.50 -27.12
CA VAL A 56 -27.33 36.50 -26.96
C VAL A 56 -26.04 35.94 -27.58
N GLN A 57 -25.53 36.58 -28.63
CA GLN A 57 -24.25 36.18 -29.22
C GLN A 57 -23.14 36.42 -28.17
N LEU A 58 -22.51 35.33 -27.74
CA LEU A 58 -21.35 35.37 -26.87
C LEU A 58 -20.11 35.78 -27.68
N PRO A 59 -19.25 36.65 -27.13
CA PRO A 59 -18.01 37.05 -27.79
C PRO A 59 -16.99 35.91 -27.77
N ASP A 60 -16.08 35.91 -28.74
CA ASP A 60 -14.98 34.94 -28.80
C ASP A 60 -13.97 35.20 -27.66
N THR A 61 -13.25 34.16 -27.23
CA THR A 61 -12.27 34.26 -26.14
C THR A 61 -11.14 35.24 -26.47
N ALA A 62 -10.71 35.29 -27.74
CA ALA A 62 -9.71 36.23 -28.23
C ALA A 62 -10.22 37.69 -28.21
N GLU A 63 -11.50 37.89 -28.52
CA GLU A 63 -12.13 39.21 -28.49
C GLU A 63 -12.26 39.74 -27.04
N LEU A 64 -12.65 38.88 -26.10
CA LEU A 64 -12.70 39.20 -24.67
C LEU A 64 -11.32 39.55 -24.10
N GLN A 65 -10.28 38.81 -24.47
CA GLN A 65 -8.90 39.10 -24.04
C GLN A 65 -8.41 40.46 -24.55
N ALA A 66 -8.73 40.80 -25.80
CA ALA A 66 -8.41 42.12 -26.36
C ALA A 66 -9.14 43.24 -25.60
N ARG A 67 -10.45 43.10 -25.37
CA ARG A 67 -11.26 44.08 -24.61
C ARG A 67 -10.78 44.26 -23.17
N ILE A 68 -10.34 43.19 -22.51
CA ILE A 68 -9.74 43.26 -21.16
C ILE A 68 -8.44 44.07 -21.19
N LYS A 69 -7.55 43.79 -22.16
CA LYS A 69 -6.28 44.51 -22.30
C LYS A 69 -6.48 45.99 -22.62
N ASP A 70 -7.43 46.32 -23.48
CA ASP A 70 -7.76 47.70 -23.83
C ASP A 70 -8.29 48.46 -22.61
N LEU A 71 -9.16 47.85 -21.81
CA LEU A 71 -9.68 48.43 -20.56
C LEU A 71 -8.61 48.57 -19.46
N GLU A 72 -7.66 47.65 -19.36
CA GLU A 72 -6.52 47.76 -18.43
C GLU A 72 -5.54 48.87 -18.83
N SER A 73 -5.43 49.16 -20.14
CA SER A 73 -4.57 50.21 -20.66
C SER A 73 -5.22 51.61 -20.67
N ALA A 74 -6.54 51.68 -20.57
CA ALA A 74 -7.30 52.92 -20.58
C ALA A 74 -7.35 53.56 -19.19
N ALA A 75 -6.71 54.72 -19.02
CA ALA A 75 -6.85 55.55 -17.82
C ALA A 75 -8.22 56.27 -17.84
N GLY A 76 -9.26 55.62 -17.31
CA GLY A 76 -10.64 56.13 -17.26
C GLY A 76 -10.99 56.84 -15.95
N THR A 77 -11.94 57.78 -16.02
CA THR A 77 -12.41 58.67 -14.93
C THR A 77 -13.34 58.02 -13.90
N ASP A 78 -13.81 56.78 -14.13
CA ASP A 78 -14.67 56.00 -13.21
C ASP A 78 -14.03 54.64 -12.93
N GLU A 79 -13.14 54.59 -11.94
CA GLU A 79 -12.41 53.39 -11.53
C GLU A 79 -13.33 52.26 -11.03
N ALA A 80 -14.51 52.60 -10.50
CA ALA A 80 -15.44 51.61 -9.97
C ALA A 80 -16.17 50.87 -11.10
N ALA A 81 -16.64 51.59 -12.13
CA ALA A 81 -17.30 50.99 -13.28
C ALA A 81 -16.35 50.16 -14.14
N THR A 82 -15.10 50.62 -14.35
CA THR A 82 -14.09 49.85 -15.10
C THR A 82 -13.69 48.57 -14.37
N THR A 83 -13.55 48.61 -13.04
CA THR A 83 -13.27 47.42 -12.22
C THR A 83 -14.41 46.39 -12.32
N ALA A 84 -15.68 46.83 -12.20
CA ALA A 84 -16.84 45.96 -12.30
C ALA A 84 -16.95 45.31 -13.70
N LEU A 85 -16.66 46.07 -14.76
CA LEU A 85 -16.69 45.58 -16.14
C LEU A 85 -15.58 44.54 -16.40
N LEU A 86 -14.36 44.82 -15.94
CA LEU A 86 -13.23 43.89 -16.02
C LEU A 86 -13.51 42.59 -15.29
N GLU A 87 -14.15 42.64 -14.11
CA GLU A 87 -14.54 41.44 -13.38
C GLU A 87 -15.52 40.57 -14.19
N GLN A 88 -16.54 41.17 -14.81
CA GLN A 88 -17.51 40.41 -15.61
C GLN A 88 -16.89 39.84 -16.89
N TYR A 89 -16.01 40.56 -17.57
CA TYR A 89 -15.28 40.03 -18.73
C TYR A 89 -14.35 38.87 -18.35
N ARG A 90 -13.59 38.99 -17.26
CA ARG A 90 -12.74 37.89 -16.77
C ARG A 90 -13.55 36.67 -16.37
N ARG A 91 -14.70 36.85 -15.71
CA ARG A 91 -15.64 35.76 -15.39
C ARG A 91 -16.18 35.09 -16.66
N THR A 92 -16.57 35.88 -17.66
CA THR A 92 -17.05 35.36 -18.94
C THR A 92 -15.99 34.52 -19.63
N LEU A 93 -14.74 35.01 -19.71
CA LEU A 93 -13.62 34.28 -20.27
C LEU A 93 -13.39 32.94 -19.56
N ALA A 94 -13.31 32.94 -18.22
CA ALA A 94 -13.11 31.73 -17.43
C ALA A 94 -14.25 30.70 -17.63
N ASN A 95 -15.49 31.16 -17.77
CA ASN A 95 -16.63 30.28 -18.06
C ASN A 95 -16.51 29.65 -19.46
N LEU A 96 -16.13 30.42 -20.48
CA LEU A 96 -15.95 29.91 -21.85
C LEU A 96 -14.80 28.90 -21.92
N GLU A 97 -13.67 29.16 -21.25
CA GLU A 97 -12.56 28.21 -21.15
C GLU A 97 -12.99 26.92 -20.44
N SER A 98 -13.77 27.03 -19.36
CA SER A 98 -14.33 25.86 -18.66
C SER A 98 -15.29 25.07 -19.56
N ALA A 99 -16.15 25.74 -20.33
CA ALA A 99 -17.04 25.10 -21.27
C ALA A 99 -16.26 24.30 -22.34
N GLN A 100 -15.20 24.89 -22.90
CA GLN A 100 -14.35 24.23 -23.88
C GLN A 100 -13.62 23.01 -23.29
N ALA A 101 -13.14 23.11 -22.04
CA ALA A 101 -12.53 22.00 -21.33
C ALA A 101 -13.52 20.83 -21.15
N PHE A 102 -14.76 21.11 -20.73
CA PHE A 102 -15.80 20.09 -20.59
C PHE A 102 -16.23 19.50 -21.93
N ASP A 103 -16.32 20.29 -22.99
CA ASP A 103 -16.64 19.77 -24.32
C ASP A 103 -15.53 18.85 -24.85
N THR A 104 -14.26 19.17 -24.58
CA THR A 104 -13.11 18.30 -24.89
C THR A 104 -13.19 17.00 -24.09
N GLN A 105 -13.47 17.10 -22.79
CA GLN A 105 -13.63 15.93 -21.91
C GLN A 105 -14.79 15.03 -22.38
N ALA A 106 -15.92 15.61 -22.77
CA ALA A 106 -17.05 14.87 -23.34
C ALA A 106 -16.64 14.12 -24.61
N ALA A 107 -15.91 14.77 -25.52
CA ALA A 107 -15.44 14.15 -26.75
C ALA A 107 -14.47 12.99 -26.49
N ASP A 108 -13.60 13.10 -25.49
CA ASP A 108 -12.69 12.02 -25.12
C ASP A 108 -13.42 10.82 -24.48
N TYR A 109 -14.49 11.05 -23.73
CA TYR A 109 -15.36 9.96 -23.26
C TYR A 109 -16.11 9.26 -24.38
N VAL A 110 -16.57 10.00 -25.40
CA VAL A 110 -17.18 9.40 -26.59
C VAL A 110 -16.17 8.53 -27.35
N LYS A 111 -14.93 9.02 -27.55
CA LYS A 111 -13.86 8.21 -28.15
C LYS A 111 -13.57 6.95 -27.33
N ALA A 112 -13.54 7.07 -26.00
CA ALA A 112 -13.33 5.93 -25.12
C ALA A 112 -14.48 4.91 -25.20
N LEU A 113 -15.72 5.37 -25.37
CA LEU A 113 -16.90 4.51 -25.54
C LEU A 113 -16.77 3.60 -26.77
N GLU A 114 -16.22 4.11 -27.87
CA GLU A 114 -16.05 3.37 -29.12
C GLU A 114 -14.75 2.53 -29.16
N GLY A 115 -13.66 3.07 -28.61
CA GLY A 115 -12.33 2.46 -28.67
C GLY A 115 -12.08 1.39 -27.60
N ALA A 116 -12.54 1.62 -26.36
CA ALA A 116 -12.22 0.75 -25.23
C ALA A 116 -12.70 -0.71 -25.42
N PRO A 117 -13.89 -0.99 -26.00
CA PRO A 117 -14.30 -2.37 -26.24
C PRO A 117 -13.39 -3.13 -27.21
N LYS A 118 -12.87 -2.46 -28.24
CA LYS A 118 -11.97 -3.07 -29.23
C LYS A 118 -10.64 -3.44 -28.59
N GLU A 119 -10.03 -2.49 -27.87
CA GLU A 119 -8.76 -2.74 -27.15
C GLU A 119 -8.93 -3.81 -26.07
N THR A 120 -10.06 -3.81 -25.36
CA THR A 120 -10.37 -4.84 -24.36
C THR A 120 -10.44 -6.23 -24.99
N ALA A 121 -11.08 -6.36 -26.16
CA ALA A 121 -11.17 -7.62 -26.88
C ALA A 121 -9.80 -8.10 -27.37
N GLU A 122 -8.96 -7.20 -27.91
CA GLU A 122 -7.59 -7.51 -28.33
C GLU A 122 -6.75 -8.01 -27.15
N ILE A 123 -6.78 -7.32 -26.01
CA ILE A 123 -6.04 -7.73 -24.80
C ILE A 123 -6.52 -9.09 -24.31
N ARG A 124 -7.84 -9.33 -24.26
CA ARG A 124 -8.40 -10.61 -23.83
C ARG A 124 -8.00 -11.75 -24.76
N GLN A 125 -8.02 -11.52 -26.06
CA GLN A 125 -7.58 -12.50 -27.05
C GLN A 125 -6.09 -12.82 -26.89
N ASP A 126 -5.23 -11.82 -26.66
CA ASP A 126 -3.81 -12.03 -26.38
C ASP A 126 -3.58 -12.82 -25.07
N LEU A 127 -4.40 -12.57 -24.06
CA LEU A 127 -4.39 -13.30 -22.80
C LEU A 127 -4.78 -14.77 -22.97
N GLU A 128 -5.79 -15.06 -23.80
CA GLU A 128 -6.28 -16.41 -24.08
C GLU A 128 -5.35 -17.21 -25.01
N THR A 129 -4.86 -16.60 -26.09
CA THR A 129 -4.06 -17.27 -27.13
C THR A 129 -2.70 -17.72 -26.64
N ARG A 130 -2.13 -17.03 -25.66
CA ARG A 130 -0.90 -17.44 -24.99
C ARG A 130 -1.25 -17.77 -23.54
N PRO A 131 -1.75 -18.94 -23.17
CA PRO A 131 -1.99 -19.23 -21.74
C PRO A 131 -0.67 -19.15 -20.94
N GLY A 132 -0.73 -18.79 -19.66
CA GLY A 132 0.44 -18.62 -18.77
C GLY A 132 1.41 -19.81 -18.69
N SER A 133 1.07 -20.97 -19.26
CA SER A 133 2.00 -22.09 -19.44
C SER A 133 3.09 -21.81 -20.48
N ALA A 134 2.91 -20.85 -21.39
CA ALA A 134 3.88 -20.43 -22.40
C ALA A 134 4.90 -19.39 -21.88
N LEU A 135 4.94 -19.12 -20.57
CA LEU A 135 5.85 -18.19 -19.90
C LEU A 135 7.35 -18.59 -19.98
N THR A 136 7.74 -19.53 -20.84
CA THR A 136 9.08 -20.11 -20.97
C THR A 136 9.85 -19.69 -22.22
N GLU A 137 9.33 -18.78 -23.05
CA GLU A 137 9.86 -18.59 -24.41
C GLU A 137 11.14 -17.75 -24.57
N GLU A 138 11.73 -17.21 -23.50
CA GLU A 138 13.14 -16.77 -23.57
C GLU A 138 14.00 -17.76 -22.79
N PRO A 139 14.47 -18.86 -23.43
CA PRO A 139 15.48 -19.69 -22.81
C PRO A 139 16.69 -18.81 -22.53
N LEU A 140 16.99 -18.63 -21.24
CA LEU A 140 18.22 -18.00 -20.81
C LEU A 140 19.38 -18.82 -21.41
N PRO A 141 20.28 -18.20 -22.19
CA PRO A 141 21.48 -18.90 -22.66
C PRO A 141 22.26 -19.39 -21.45
N ASN A 142 22.65 -20.66 -21.44
CA ASN A 142 23.34 -21.28 -20.30
C ASN A 142 24.73 -20.64 -20.02
N ASP A 143 25.32 -19.95 -21.01
CA ASP A 143 26.70 -19.46 -20.98
C ASP A 143 26.80 -17.91 -20.88
N LEU A 144 25.82 -17.24 -20.26
CA LEU A 144 25.89 -15.79 -20.06
C LEU A 144 27.06 -15.40 -19.16
N LYS A 145 27.82 -14.36 -19.54
CA LYS A 145 28.88 -13.79 -18.70
C LYS A 145 28.30 -13.06 -17.48
N ALA A 146 29.07 -12.99 -16.38
CA ALA A 146 28.64 -12.36 -15.13
C ALA A 146 28.18 -10.89 -15.30
N ASP A 147 28.86 -10.13 -16.18
CA ASP A 147 28.49 -8.74 -16.48
C ASP A 147 27.15 -8.65 -17.23
N ASP A 148 26.92 -9.52 -18.21
CA ASP A 148 25.66 -9.59 -18.97
C ASP A 148 24.49 -9.98 -18.07
N ILE A 149 24.70 -10.92 -17.13
CA ILE A 149 23.70 -11.31 -16.13
C ILE A 149 23.34 -10.09 -15.27
N THR A 150 24.34 -9.36 -14.78
CA THR A 150 24.13 -8.19 -13.92
C THR A 150 23.38 -7.07 -14.64
N GLN A 151 23.74 -6.78 -15.89
CA GLN A 151 23.06 -5.77 -16.71
C GLN A 151 21.58 -6.16 -16.97
N ARG A 152 21.34 -7.42 -17.38
CA ARG A 152 19.98 -7.93 -17.62
C ARG A 152 19.13 -7.91 -16.35
N LEU A 153 19.71 -8.31 -15.21
CA LEU A 153 19.03 -8.30 -13.91
C LEU A 153 18.66 -6.87 -13.50
N GLY A 154 19.54 -5.89 -13.73
CA GLY A 154 19.24 -4.47 -13.56
C GLY A 154 18.04 -4.01 -14.40
N LYS A 155 18.02 -4.34 -15.69
CA LYS A 155 16.90 -4.02 -16.60
C LYS A 155 15.58 -4.65 -16.13
N VAL A 156 15.60 -5.95 -15.81
CA VAL A 156 14.41 -6.67 -15.34
C VAL A 156 13.88 -6.08 -14.03
N LYS A 157 14.76 -5.66 -13.10
CA LYS A 157 14.35 -4.98 -11.86
C LYS A 157 13.66 -3.64 -12.16
N THR A 158 14.17 -2.84 -13.07
CA THR A 158 13.53 -1.57 -13.45
C THR A 158 12.18 -1.77 -14.12
N GLU A 159 12.06 -2.75 -15.00
CA GLU A 159 10.79 -3.07 -15.68
C GLU A 159 9.74 -3.62 -14.69
N THR A 160 10.18 -4.43 -13.71
CA THR A 160 9.33 -4.93 -12.62
C THR A 160 8.74 -3.75 -11.82
N ALA A 161 9.57 -2.80 -11.41
CA ALA A 161 9.10 -1.63 -10.64
C ALA A 161 8.13 -0.74 -11.44
N LEU A 162 8.36 -0.58 -12.75
CA LEU A 162 7.46 0.16 -13.63
C LEU A 162 6.09 -0.52 -13.74
N LEU A 163 6.06 -1.85 -13.88
CA LEU A 163 4.80 -2.60 -13.92
C LEU A 163 4.06 -2.57 -12.58
N GLU A 164 4.76 -2.65 -11.45
CA GLU A 164 4.16 -2.52 -10.12
C GLU A 164 3.52 -1.14 -9.91
N ALA A 165 4.19 -0.06 -10.35
CA ALA A 165 3.60 1.28 -10.34
C ALA A 165 2.36 1.38 -11.24
N ARG A 166 2.42 0.82 -12.45
CA ARG A 166 1.28 0.77 -13.38
C ARG A 166 0.10 -0.01 -12.80
N LEU A 167 0.34 -1.11 -12.10
CA LEU A 167 -0.70 -1.88 -11.42
C LEU A 167 -1.37 -1.07 -10.31
N SER A 168 -0.59 -0.34 -9.51
CA SER A 168 -1.12 0.57 -8.49
C SER A 168 -2.04 1.64 -9.08
N ASP A 169 -1.62 2.25 -10.19
CA ASP A 169 -2.42 3.28 -10.86
C ASP A 169 -3.68 2.70 -11.51
N LEU A 170 -3.61 1.51 -12.11
CA LEU A 170 -4.78 0.80 -12.64
C LEU A 170 -5.78 0.44 -11.54
N ASN A 171 -5.30 -0.01 -10.37
CA ASN A 171 -6.18 -0.30 -9.23
C ASN A 171 -6.91 0.96 -8.75
N LYS A 172 -6.22 2.10 -8.63
CA LYS A 172 -6.87 3.39 -8.31
C LYS A 172 -7.94 3.77 -9.33
N LEU A 173 -7.70 3.53 -10.61
CA LEU A 173 -8.66 3.81 -11.68
C LEU A 173 -9.89 2.89 -11.58
N ILE A 174 -9.71 1.61 -11.27
CA ILE A 174 -10.80 0.64 -11.08
C ILE A 174 -11.64 1.00 -9.85
N ASP A 175 -10.99 1.29 -8.72
CA ASP A 175 -11.67 1.70 -7.48
C ASP A 175 -12.42 3.02 -7.67
N GLY A 176 -11.77 4.00 -8.32
CA GLY A 176 -12.38 5.26 -8.70
C GLY A 176 -13.59 5.08 -9.62
N ALA A 177 -13.49 4.20 -10.61
CA ALA A 177 -14.61 3.89 -11.51
C ALA A 177 -15.79 3.28 -10.76
N THR A 178 -15.54 2.43 -9.77
CA THR A 178 -16.59 1.81 -8.93
C THR A 178 -17.31 2.85 -8.06
N ALA A 179 -16.58 3.83 -7.52
CA ALA A 179 -17.13 4.85 -6.62
C ALA A 179 -17.75 6.07 -7.32
N ARG A 180 -17.43 6.30 -8.60
CA ARG A 180 -17.82 7.50 -9.37
C ARG A 180 -19.33 7.67 -9.64
N PRO A 181 -20.13 6.63 -9.95
CA PRO A 181 -21.53 6.79 -10.38
C PRO A 181 -22.42 7.62 -9.46
N PRO A 182 -22.48 7.38 -8.12
CA PRO A 182 -23.35 8.16 -7.25
C PRO A 182 -22.95 9.64 -7.21
N ALA A 183 -21.66 9.94 -7.17
CA ALA A 183 -21.15 11.31 -7.17
C ALA A 183 -21.46 12.03 -8.49
N ALA A 184 -21.32 11.34 -9.63
CA ALA A 184 -21.64 11.90 -10.94
C ALA A 184 -23.14 12.21 -11.09
N ARG A 185 -24.01 11.29 -10.66
CA ARG A 185 -25.47 11.50 -10.67
C ARG A 185 -25.90 12.65 -9.76
N ALA A 186 -25.31 12.76 -8.57
CA ALA A 186 -25.57 13.89 -7.66
C ALA A 186 -25.16 15.23 -8.28
N ARG A 187 -23.99 15.27 -8.93
CA ARG A 187 -23.50 16.47 -9.62
C ARG A 187 -24.40 16.90 -10.78
N ILE A 188 -24.85 15.95 -11.60
CA ILE A 188 -25.80 16.24 -12.69
C ILE A 188 -27.10 16.84 -12.12
N LEU A 189 -27.63 16.29 -11.02
CA LEU A 189 -28.83 16.80 -10.38
C LEU A 189 -28.64 18.23 -9.85
N GLU A 190 -27.52 18.48 -9.16
CA GLU A 190 -27.15 19.82 -8.67
C GLU A 190 -27.07 20.83 -9.82
N LEU A 191 -26.36 20.49 -10.89
CA LEU A 191 -26.21 21.36 -12.05
C LEU A 191 -27.56 21.66 -12.71
N LYS A 192 -28.41 20.65 -12.89
CA LYS A 192 -29.77 20.83 -13.46
C LYS A 192 -30.62 21.76 -12.59
N GLN A 193 -30.57 21.62 -11.26
CA GLN A 193 -31.27 22.54 -10.35
C GLN A 193 -30.74 23.96 -10.44
N THR A 194 -29.41 24.15 -10.52
CA THR A 194 -28.84 25.50 -10.65
C THR A 194 -29.18 26.15 -11.99
N LEU A 195 -29.28 25.37 -13.08
CA LEU A 195 -29.69 25.84 -14.40
C LEU A 195 -31.16 26.27 -14.43
N GLU A 196 -32.05 25.55 -13.74
CA GLU A 196 -33.46 25.93 -13.60
C GLU A 196 -33.64 27.22 -12.79
N GLN A 197 -32.88 27.35 -11.68
CA GLN A 197 -32.89 28.56 -10.84
C GLN A 197 -32.33 29.78 -11.58
N SER A 198 -31.22 29.61 -12.31
CA SER A 198 -30.62 30.71 -13.09
C SER A 198 -31.52 31.15 -14.24
N GLY A 199 -32.14 30.21 -14.97
CA GLY A 199 -33.11 30.53 -16.01
C GLY A 199 -34.36 31.26 -15.49
N SER A 200 -34.74 31.02 -14.23
CA SER A 200 -35.85 31.73 -13.58
C SER A 200 -35.47 33.17 -13.18
N ALA A 201 -34.24 33.38 -12.69
CA ALA A 201 -33.72 34.70 -12.34
C ALA A 201 -33.49 35.60 -13.57
N GLN A 202 -33.10 35.01 -14.69
CA GLN A 202 -32.82 35.72 -15.95
C GLN A 202 -34.09 36.28 -16.62
N ARG A 203 -35.28 35.83 -16.21
CA ARG A 203 -36.57 36.39 -16.64
C ARG A 203 -36.96 37.68 -15.89
N GLN A 204 -36.20 38.09 -14.87
CA GLN A 204 -36.44 39.35 -14.15
C GLN A 204 -35.78 40.52 -14.91
N PRO A 205 -36.42 41.70 -14.98
CA PRO A 205 -35.87 42.85 -15.68
C PRO A 205 -34.55 43.32 -15.01
N PRO A 206 -33.58 43.84 -15.80
CA PRO A 206 -32.32 44.34 -15.26
C PRO A 206 -32.56 45.47 -14.23
N PRO A 207 -31.72 45.61 -13.20
CA PRO A 207 -31.82 46.70 -12.23
C PRO A 207 -31.75 48.08 -12.91
N GLU A 208 -32.68 48.98 -12.57
CA GLU A 208 -32.73 50.34 -13.13
C GLU A 208 -31.48 51.13 -12.69
N GLY A 209 -30.75 51.71 -13.67
CA GLY A 209 -29.58 52.58 -13.43
C GLY A 209 -28.20 52.03 -13.84
N GLN A 210 -28.10 50.87 -14.51
CA GLN A 210 -26.83 50.33 -15.01
C GLN A 210 -26.42 50.93 -16.38
N SER A 211 -25.11 51.06 -16.63
CA SER A 211 -24.60 51.39 -17.97
C SER A 211 -24.88 50.25 -18.96
N ALA A 212 -25.06 50.58 -20.25
CA ALA A 212 -25.35 49.60 -21.29
C ALA A 212 -24.26 48.53 -21.41
N ASP A 213 -22.98 48.92 -21.29
CA ASP A 213 -21.82 48.03 -21.38
C ASP A 213 -21.77 47.04 -20.20
N LEU A 214 -22.07 47.51 -18.98
CA LEU A 214 -22.10 46.65 -17.80
C LEU A 214 -23.29 45.67 -17.88
N ALA A 215 -24.44 46.12 -18.36
CA ALA A 215 -25.61 45.27 -18.57
C ALA A 215 -25.32 44.17 -19.61
N GLN A 216 -24.62 44.51 -20.70
CA GLN A 216 -24.16 43.54 -21.69
C GLN A 216 -23.16 42.54 -21.10
N ALA A 217 -22.15 43.01 -20.37
CA ALA A 217 -21.15 42.16 -19.72
C ALA A 217 -21.77 41.21 -18.69
N ASN A 218 -22.76 41.68 -17.91
CA ASN A 218 -23.52 40.84 -16.99
C ASN A 218 -24.31 39.76 -17.73
N THR A 219 -24.90 40.09 -18.88
CA THR A 219 -25.64 39.13 -19.72
C THR A 219 -24.69 38.07 -20.29
N TRP A 220 -23.52 38.47 -20.79
CA TRP A 220 -22.48 37.55 -21.25
C TRP A 220 -21.94 36.65 -20.14
N ALA A 221 -21.72 37.19 -18.94
CA ALA A 221 -21.24 36.41 -17.80
C ALA A 221 -22.28 35.35 -17.36
N GLN A 222 -23.57 35.68 -17.40
CA GLN A 222 -24.65 34.74 -17.08
C GLN A 222 -24.79 33.66 -18.15
N GLU A 223 -24.79 34.04 -19.43
CA GLU A 223 -24.96 33.12 -20.55
C GLU A 223 -23.77 32.19 -20.73
N SER A 224 -22.53 32.70 -20.59
CA SER A 224 -21.33 31.87 -20.58
C SER A 224 -21.31 30.87 -19.43
N ARG A 225 -21.79 31.27 -18.23
CA ARG A 225 -21.93 30.36 -17.08
C ARG A 225 -22.92 29.24 -17.39
N ARG A 226 -24.07 29.57 -17.99
CA ARG A 226 -25.08 28.60 -18.41
C ARG A 226 -24.49 27.61 -19.42
N GLN A 227 -23.74 28.09 -20.41
CA GLN A 227 -23.05 27.25 -21.39
C GLN A 227 -22.04 26.31 -20.71
N ALA A 228 -21.21 26.83 -19.79
CA ALA A 228 -20.25 26.01 -19.04
C ALA A 228 -20.92 24.91 -18.22
N GLN A 229 -22.01 25.22 -17.53
CA GLN A 229 -22.79 24.25 -16.76
C GLN A 229 -23.44 23.18 -17.65
N LEU A 230 -23.97 23.56 -18.83
CA LEU A 230 -24.49 22.59 -19.79
C LEU A 230 -23.40 21.70 -20.38
N ALA A 231 -22.22 22.27 -20.67
CA ALA A 231 -21.05 21.50 -21.09
C ALA A 231 -20.62 20.51 -19.99
N GLU A 232 -20.60 20.92 -18.72
CA GLU A 232 -20.31 20.05 -17.57
C GLU A 232 -21.33 18.90 -17.43
N VAL A 233 -22.63 19.20 -17.61
CA VAL A 233 -23.69 18.17 -17.61
C VAL A 233 -23.44 17.16 -18.73
N ARG A 234 -23.21 17.62 -19.96
CA ARG A 234 -22.92 16.74 -21.10
C ARG A 234 -21.68 15.89 -20.84
N ALA A 235 -20.59 16.48 -20.37
CA ALA A 235 -19.35 15.77 -20.06
C ALA A 235 -19.57 14.69 -18.99
N THR A 236 -20.31 15.00 -17.93
CA THR A 236 -20.60 14.06 -16.83
C THR A 236 -21.55 12.94 -17.27
N GLU A 237 -22.52 13.24 -18.14
CA GLU A 237 -23.41 12.22 -18.74
C GLU A 237 -22.61 11.27 -19.65
N GLN A 238 -21.69 11.79 -20.47
CA GLN A 238 -20.79 10.96 -21.29
C GLN A 238 -19.78 10.17 -20.44
N GLU A 239 -19.33 10.73 -19.32
CA GLU A 239 -18.48 10.03 -18.36
C GLU A 239 -19.20 8.77 -17.83
N LEU A 240 -20.46 8.92 -17.40
CA LEU A 240 -21.29 7.82 -16.90
C LEU A 240 -21.56 6.78 -17.98
N ALA A 241 -21.89 7.21 -19.20
CA ALA A 241 -22.16 6.31 -20.32
C ALA A 241 -20.93 5.46 -20.69
N SER A 242 -19.74 6.06 -20.68
CA SER A 242 -18.47 5.39 -21.01
C SER A 242 -17.84 4.62 -19.84
N LEU A 243 -18.39 4.72 -18.63
CA LEU A 243 -17.73 4.23 -17.42
C LEU A 243 -17.54 2.71 -17.43
N ALA A 244 -18.59 1.95 -17.74
CA ALA A 244 -18.54 0.48 -17.71
C ALA A 244 -17.51 -0.08 -18.70
N VAL A 245 -17.46 0.45 -19.93
CA VAL A 245 -16.48 -0.01 -20.93
C VAL A 245 -15.05 0.39 -20.58
N ARG A 246 -14.85 1.55 -19.94
CA ARG A 246 -13.54 1.97 -19.44
C ARG A 246 -13.07 1.11 -18.27
N GLU A 247 -13.97 0.76 -17.35
CA GLU A 247 -13.66 -0.14 -16.24
C GLU A 247 -13.21 -1.52 -16.75
N GLU A 248 -13.93 -2.09 -17.73
CA GLU A 248 -13.55 -3.36 -18.35
C GLU A 248 -12.17 -3.29 -19.02
N LEU A 249 -11.84 -2.17 -19.68
CA LEU A 249 -10.51 -1.95 -20.24
C LEU A 249 -9.43 -1.85 -19.14
N TYR A 250 -9.69 -1.14 -18.05
CA TYR A 250 -8.74 -1.04 -16.93
C TYR A 250 -8.49 -2.41 -16.30
N ARG A 251 -9.54 -3.23 -16.12
CA ARG A 251 -9.43 -4.61 -15.65
C ARG A 251 -8.61 -5.47 -16.61
N ALA A 252 -8.88 -5.40 -17.91
CA ALA A 252 -8.11 -6.16 -18.92
C ALA A 252 -6.62 -5.77 -18.94
N ARG A 253 -6.32 -4.46 -18.90
CA ARG A 253 -4.93 -3.96 -18.79
C ARG A 253 -4.27 -4.36 -17.47
N HIS A 254 -5.02 -4.41 -16.37
CA HIS A 254 -4.54 -4.90 -15.08
C HIS A 254 -4.13 -6.37 -15.19
N ASP A 255 -4.98 -7.22 -15.77
CA ASP A 255 -4.69 -8.66 -15.92
C ASP A 255 -3.48 -8.91 -16.82
N GLN A 256 -3.34 -8.12 -17.89
CA GLN A 256 -2.13 -8.11 -18.73
C GLN A 256 -0.88 -7.73 -17.94
N ALA A 257 -0.92 -6.65 -17.15
CA ALA A 257 0.20 -6.20 -16.35
C ALA A 257 0.58 -7.19 -15.25
N VAL A 258 -0.39 -7.86 -14.61
CA VAL A 258 -0.14 -8.94 -13.63
C VAL A 258 0.62 -10.08 -14.29
N ARG A 259 0.19 -10.50 -15.48
CA ARG A 259 0.85 -11.56 -16.22
C ARG A 259 2.27 -11.19 -16.65
N ASP A 260 2.47 -9.97 -17.16
CA ASP A 260 3.79 -9.48 -17.54
C ASP A 260 4.73 -9.41 -16.32
N LEU A 261 4.19 -9.01 -15.16
CA LEU A 261 4.93 -9.01 -13.90
C LEU A 261 5.35 -10.41 -13.49
N GLU A 262 4.47 -11.41 -13.61
CA GLU A 262 4.82 -12.82 -13.33
C GLU A 262 5.93 -13.34 -14.25
N ARG A 263 5.90 -12.97 -15.54
CA ARG A 263 6.97 -13.31 -16.51
C ARG A 263 8.30 -12.72 -16.05
N LEU A 264 8.34 -11.43 -15.74
CA LEU A 264 9.57 -10.75 -15.31
C LEU A 264 10.08 -11.30 -13.97
N LYS A 265 9.20 -11.63 -13.02
CA LYS A 265 9.58 -12.25 -11.75
C LYS A 265 10.23 -13.63 -11.96
N LYS A 266 9.72 -14.45 -12.89
CA LYS A 266 10.34 -15.73 -13.26
C LYS A 266 11.71 -15.54 -13.91
N LEU A 267 11.81 -14.62 -14.88
CA LEU A 267 13.07 -14.28 -15.54
C LEU A 267 14.11 -13.78 -14.53
N ARG A 268 13.71 -12.91 -13.61
CA ARG A 268 14.55 -12.42 -12.51
C ARG A 268 15.06 -13.58 -11.66
N GLY A 269 14.18 -14.50 -11.25
CA GLY A 269 14.57 -15.68 -10.47
C GLY A 269 15.57 -16.58 -11.20
N GLY A 270 15.39 -16.78 -12.51
CA GLY A 270 16.35 -17.52 -13.34
C GLY A 270 17.72 -16.84 -13.42
N LEU A 271 17.75 -15.52 -13.65
CA LEU A 271 18.99 -14.73 -13.67
C LEU A 271 19.69 -14.70 -12.30
N GLU A 272 18.94 -14.59 -11.21
CA GLU A 272 19.46 -14.65 -9.84
C GLU A 272 20.08 -16.02 -9.52
N ALA A 273 19.46 -17.12 -9.98
CA ALA A 273 20.00 -18.47 -9.83
C ALA A 273 21.32 -18.63 -10.60
N MET A 274 21.37 -18.21 -11.87
CA MET A 274 22.61 -18.23 -12.67
C MET A 274 23.73 -17.39 -12.02
N GLN A 275 23.37 -16.22 -11.46
CA GLN A 275 24.33 -15.38 -10.75
C GLN A 275 24.85 -16.06 -9.47
N GLY A 276 23.99 -16.77 -8.73
CA GLY A 276 24.37 -17.57 -7.57
C GLY A 276 25.34 -18.70 -7.93
N GLU A 277 25.06 -19.44 -9.00
CA GLU A 277 25.94 -20.51 -9.51
C GLU A 277 27.32 -19.97 -9.93
N SER A 278 27.36 -18.85 -10.66
CA SER A 278 28.63 -18.19 -11.02
C SER A 278 29.42 -17.78 -9.78
N ARG A 279 28.78 -17.19 -8.77
CA ARG A 279 29.46 -16.77 -7.52
C ARG A 279 30.03 -17.96 -6.75
N LYS A 280 29.31 -19.08 -6.70
CA LYS A 280 29.81 -20.32 -6.08
C LYS A 280 31.05 -20.83 -6.78
N ALA A 281 31.01 -20.88 -8.12
CA ALA A 281 32.16 -21.32 -8.91
C ALA A 281 33.38 -20.40 -8.69
N ASP A 282 33.16 -19.08 -8.68
CA ASP A 282 34.22 -18.10 -8.43
C ASP A 282 34.81 -18.19 -7.02
N ALA A 283 33.97 -18.44 -6.00
CA ALA A 283 34.40 -18.61 -4.62
C ALA A 283 35.21 -19.90 -4.43
N GLU A 284 34.78 -21.00 -5.06
CA GLU A 284 35.49 -22.28 -5.03
C GLU A 284 36.83 -22.21 -5.75
N ALA A 285 36.89 -21.58 -6.93
CA ALA A 285 38.14 -21.35 -7.64
C ALA A 285 39.13 -20.50 -6.82
N ALA A 286 38.64 -19.40 -6.21
CA ALA A 286 39.46 -18.55 -5.36
C ALA A 286 39.97 -19.31 -4.12
N ARG A 287 39.13 -20.16 -3.52
CA ARG A 287 39.52 -21.02 -2.40
C ARG A 287 40.63 -22.00 -2.78
N GLN A 288 40.52 -22.67 -3.93
CA GLN A 288 41.54 -23.60 -4.39
C GLN A 288 42.88 -22.90 -4.66
N GLU A 289 42.85 -21.69 -5.23
CA GLU A 289 44.04 -20.86 -5.43
C GLU A 289 44.68 -20.45 -4.10
N ALA A 290 43.88 -20.02 -3.11
CA ALA A 290 44.39 -19.67 -1.78
C ALA A 290 44.94 -20.88 -1.01
N GLU A 291 44.31 -22.05 -1.10
CA GLU A 291 44.81 -23.29 -0.51
C GLU A 291 46.12 -23.78 -1.17
N ALA A 292 46.30 -23.51 -2.47
CA ALA A 292 47.57 -23.76 -3.14
C ALA A 292 48.66 -22.78 -2.67
N ALA A 293 48.34 -21.49 -2.57
CA ALA A 293 49.26 -20.47 -2.06
C ALA A 293 49.67 -20.72 -0.60
N GLN A 294 48.75 -21.18 0.25
CA GLN A 294 49.03 -21.55 1.64
C GLN A 294 49.97 -22.76 1.74
N ARG A 295 49.77 -23.78 0.89
CA ARG A 295 50.67 -24.94 0.81
C ARG A 295 52.06 -24.54 0.32
N GLU A 296 52.16 -23.62 -0.63
CA GLU A 296 53.45 -23.11 -1.09
C GLU A 296 54.14 -22.26 -0.02
N ALA A 297 53.37 -21.50 0.77
CA ALA A 297 53.88 -20.72 1.89
C ALA A 297 54.40 -21.58 3.06
N ALA A 298 54.01 -22.85 3.15
CA ALA A 298 54.40 -23.74 4.24
C ALA A 298 55.93 -23.91 4.30
N GLY A 299 56.53 -23.59 5.46
CA GLY A 299 57.98 -23.67 5.65
C GLY A 299 58.77 -22.47 5.10
N LYS A 300 58.11 -21.49 4.47
CA LYS A 300 58.69 -20.20 4.09
C LYS A 300 58.71 -19.22 5.28
N HIS A 301 59.16 -17.99 5.08
CA HIS A 301 59.23 -16.97 6.13
C HIS A 301 57.86 -16.73 6.82
N PRO A 302 57.80 -16.50 8.15
CA PRO A 302 56.53 -16.32 8.87
C PRO A 302 55.58 -15.26 8.28
N LEU A 303 56.11 -14.15 7.77
CA LEU A 303 55.30 -13.13 7.08
C LEU A 303 54.63 -13.64 5.80
N VAL A 304 55.28 -14.51 5.03
CA VAL A 304 54.71 -15.09 3.80
C VAL A 304 53.55 -16.02 4.18
N GLN A 305 53.73 -16.82 5.24
CA GLN A 305 52.65 -17.65 5.81
C GLN A 305 51.47 -16.79 6.28
N GLN A 306 51.74 -15.70 7.00
CA GLN A 306 50.70 -14.79 7.47
C GLN A 306 49.86 -14.21 6.32
N ILE A 307 50.48 -13.68 5.26
CA ILE A 307 49.72 -13.11 4.13
C ILE A 307 48.93 -14.21 3.38
N ALA A 308 49.51 -15.40 3.22
CA ALA A 308 48.81 -16.53 2.62
C ALA A 308 47.57 -16.94 3.46
N ASP A 309 47.71 -16.98 4.79
CA ASP A 309 46.60 -17.27 5.72
C ASP A 309 45.52 -16.18 5.68
N GLU A 310 45.90 -14.91 5.60
CA GLU A 310 44.94 -13.80 5.46
C GLU A 310 44.18 -13.89 4.12
N ASN A 311 44.86 -14.24 3.01
CA ASN A 311 44.21 -14.45 1.72
C ASN A 311 43.25 -15.68 1.76
N ALA A 312 43.64 -16.76 2.44
CA ALA A 312 42.77 -17.91 2.69
C ALA A 312 41.56 -17.56 3.55
N ALA A 313 41.70 -16.66 4.52
CA ALA A 313 40.59 -16.17 5.33
C ALA A 313 39.55 -15.38 4.49
N ILE A 314 40.01 -14.55 3.53
CA ILE A 314 39.12 -13.84 2.60
C ILE A 314 38.36 -14.80 1.68
N THR A 315 39.03 -15.83 1.14
CA THR A 315 38.36 -16.80 0.26
C THR A 315 37.36 -17.68 1.02
N SER A 316 37.67 -18.03 2.27
CA SER A 316 36.74 -18.70 3.18
C SER A 316 35.52 -17.84 3.54
N SER A 317 35.70 -16.52 3.75
CA SER A 317 34.56 -15.62 3.97
C SER A 317 33.70 -15.48 2.71
N LEU A 318 34.30 -15.39 1.52
CA LEU A 318 33.60 -15.39 0.23
C LEU A 318 32.73 -16.64 0.04
N GLY A 319 33.25 -17.83 0.35
CA GLY A 319 32.48 -19.08 0.27
C GLY A 319 31.27 -19.08 1.21
N ARG A 320 31.47 -18.68 2.48
CA ARG A 320 30.37 -18.56 3.45
C ARG A 320 29.32 -17.52 3.03
N LEU A 321 29.75 -16.41 2.46
CA LEU A 321 28.84 -15.37 1.99
C LEU A 321 28.02 -15.84 0.79
N ALA A 322 28.63 -16.58 -0.14
CA ALA A 322 27.93 -17.20 -1.27
C ALA A 322 26.84 -18.17 -0.79
N GLU A 323 27.15 -19.05 0.17
CA GLU A 323 26.17 -19.95 0.78
C GLU A 323 25.04 -19.19 1.49
N THR A 324 25.39 -18.14 2.24
CA THR A 324 24.42 -17.31 2.95
C THR A 324 23.48 -16.60 1.98
N LEU A 325 24.02 -16.03 0.90
CA LEU A 325 23.25 -15.37 -0.16
C LEU A 325 22.22 -16.31 -0.81
N ASP A 326 22.58 -17.58 -1.04
CA ASP A 326 21.63 -18.56 -1.55
C ASP A 326 20.55 -18.93 -0.53
N GLY A 327 20.91 -19.01 0.74
CA GLY A 327 19.95 -19.13 1.84
C GLY A 327 18.94 -17.97 1.84
N LEU A 328 19.42 -16.73 1.67
CA LEU A 328 18.57 -15.53 1.58
C LEU A 328 17.69 -15.53 0.32
N ASN A 329 18.16 -16.09 -0.80
CA ASN A 329 17.33 -16.26 -2.00
C ASN A 329 16.18 -17.25 -1.74
N ALA A 330 16.45 -18.37 -1.08
CA ALA A 330 15.42 -19.32 -0.70
C ALA A 330 14.41 -18.71 0.31
N GLU A 331 14.90 -17.92 1.28
CA GLU A 331 14.05 -17.19 2.22
C GLU A 331 13.17 -16.16 1.51
N SER A 332 13.71 -15.43 0.54
CA SER A 332 12.98 -14.47 -0.29
C SER A 332 11.84 -15.14 -1.06
N ALA A 333 12.08 -16.32 -1.63
CA ALA A 333 11.04 -17.09 -2.32
C ALA A 333 9.91 -17.54 -1.36
N ARG A 334 10.26 -17.97 -0.15
CA ARG A 334 9.26 -18.33 0.88
C ARG A 334 8.43 -17.12 1.32
N LEU A 335 9.08 -15.97 1.49
CA LEU A 335 8.42 -14.73 1.89
C LEU A 335 7.45 -14.23 0.80
N ASP A 336 7.84 -14.27 -0.48
CA ASP A 336 6.97 -13.93 -1.62
C ASP A 336 5.78 -14.90 -1.72
N GLN A 337 5.98 -16.19 -1.45
CA GLN A 337 4.90 -17.16 -1.42
C GLN A 337 3.90 -16.88 -0.29
N GLU A 338 4.40 -16.58 0.92
CA GLU A 338 3.53 -16.25 2.06
C GLU A 338 2.76 -14.95 1.81
N GLN A 339 3.41 -13.93 1.25
CA GLN A 339 2.75 -12.69 0.84
C GLN A 339 1.61 -12.96 -0.15
N LYS A 340 1.87 -13.70 -1.24
CA LYS A 340 0.83 -14.07 -2.22
C LYS A 340 -0.32 -14.82 -1.58
N ARG A 341 -0.02 -15.74 -0.66
CA ARG A 341 -1.05 -16.49 0.06
C ARG A 341 -1.93 -15.54 0.88
N ILE A 342 -1.34 -14.67 1.68
CA ILE A 342 -2.10 -13.71 2.51
C ILE A 342 -2.90 -12.74 1.64
N GLU A 343 -2.32 -12.20 0.57
CA GLU A 343 -3.04 -11.31 -0.37
C GLU A 343 -4.23 -12.01 -1.04
N ALA A 344 -4.09 -13.29 -1.40
CA ALA A 344 -5.18 -14.08 -1.96
C ALA A 344 -6.27 -14.38 -0.91
N GLU A 345 -5.88 -14.71 0.32
CA GLU A 345 -6.81 -14.91 1.44
C GLU A 345 -7.57 -13.61 1.76
N TYR A 346 -6.88 -12.46 1.76
CA TYR A 346 -7.48 -11.16 2.00
C TYR A 346 -8.49 -10.78 0.91
N ARG A 347 -8.10 -10.84 -0.37
CA ARG A 347 -9.00 -10.58 -1.50
C ARG A 347 -10.20 -11.53 -1.51
N GLY A 348 -9.96 -12.81 -1.24
CA GLY A 348 -11.03 -13.81 -1.13
C GLY A 348 -12.01 -13.51 0.00
N ALA A 349 -11.53 -13.01 1.14
CA ALA A 349 -12.39 -12.58 2.24
C ALA A 349 -13.23 -11.35 1.86
N GLN A 350 -12.63 -10.33 1.23
CA GLN A 350 -13.33 -9.14 0.76
C GLN A 350 -14.47 -9.49 -0.21
N GLN A 351 -14.20 -10.29 -1.24
CA GLN A 351 -15.20 -10.69 -2.23
C GLN A 351 -16.36 -11.46 -1.60
N ARG A 352 -16.07 -12.40 -0.69
CA ARG A 352 -17.12 -13.22 -0.03
C ARG A 352 -18.05 -12.36 0.84
N ILE A 353 -17.50 -11.37 1.54
CA ILE A 353 -18.31 -10.45 2.36
C ILE A 353 -19.17 -9.56 1.47
N GLN A 354 -18.63 -9.03 0.37
CA GLN A 354 -19.39 -8.18 -0.57
C GLN A 354 -20.56 -8.92 -1.24
N VAL A 355 -20.38 -10.20 -1.60
CA VAL A 355 -21.40 -10.97 -2.32
C VAL A 355 -22.47 -11.56 -1.39
N ALA A 356 -22.05 -12.18 -0.28
CA ALA A 356 -22.96 -12.98 0.56
C ALA A 356 -23.43 -12.25 1.84
N GLY A 357 -22.82 -11.11 2.17
CA GLY A 357 -22.95 -10.49 3.49
C GLY A 357 -22.40 -11.39 4.60
N LEU A 358 -22.38 -10.87 5.83
CA LEU A 358 -21.83 -11.61 6.97
C LEU A 358 -22.84 -12.66 7.49
N ASN A 359 -22.66 -13.93 7.09
CA ASN A 359 -23.42 -15.05 7.63
C ASN A 359 -22.62 -15.78 8.73
N ARG A 360 -23.31 -16.55 9.60
CA ARG A 360 -22.67 -17.22 10.76
C ARG A 360 -21.57 -18.20 10.37
N ALA A 361 -21.73 -18.91 9.25
CA ALA A 361 -20.73 -19.85 8.75
C ALA A 361 -19.48 -19.12 8.24
N LEU A 362 -19.66 -17.97 7.57
CA LEU A 362 -18.58 -17.11 7.11
C LEU A 362 -17.85 -16.48 8.30
N GLY A 363 -18.57 -16.03 9.34
CA GLY A 363 -17.98 -15.52 10.58
C GLY A 363 -17.03 -16.53 11.24
N GLN A 364 -17.42 -17.80 11.34
CA GLN A 364 -16.55 -18.84 11.90
C GLN A 364 -15.29 -19.05 11.04
N VAL A 365 -15.44 -19.12 9.72
CA VAL A 365 -14.30 -19.24 8.79
C VAL A 365 -13.35 -18.04 8.94
N LEU A 366 -13.87 -16.82 9.09
CA LEU A 366 -13.04 -15.62 9.26
C LEU A 366 -12.31 -15.59 10.62
N ILE A 367 -12.91 -16.12 11.69
CA ILE A 367 -12.23 -16.31 12.99
C ILE A 367 -11.10 -17.33 12.87
N ASP A 368 -11.38 -18.47 12.23
CA ASP A 368 -10.37 -19.51 12.00
C ASP A 368 -9.21 -18.94 11.17
N ARG A 369 -9.48 -18.10 10.16
CA ARG A 369 -8.46 -17.40 9.37
C ARG A 369 -7.66 -16.38 10.18
N ARG A 370 -8.31 -15.60 11.04
CA ARG A 370 -7.63 -14.66 11.95
C ARG A 370 -6.62 -15.39 12.84
N SER A 371 -6.97 -16.58 13.33
CA SER A 371 -6.07 -17.41 14.15
C SER A 371 -4.89 -18.00 13.38
N GLN A 372 -4.97 -18.06 12.04
CA GLN A 372 -3.93 -18.54 11.14
C GLN A 372 -3.01 -17.43 10.62
N LEU A 373 -3.28 -16.16 10.96
CA LEU A 373 -2.40 -15.06 10.58
C LEU A 373 -1.01 -15.24 11.19
N PRO A 374 0.06 -14.95 10.45
CA PRO A 374 1.42 -15.19 10.92
C PRO A 374 1.81 -14.17 12.00
N ASP A 375 2.72 -14.56 12.90
CA ASP A 375 3.14 -13.69 14.01
C ASP A 375 4.05 -12.54 13.53
N LEU A 376 3.48 -11.34 13.48
CA LEU A 376 4.17 -10.10 13.11
C LEU A 376 5.41 -9.81 13.96
N ARG A 377 5.45 -10.28 15.22
CA ARG A 377 6.61 -10.06 16.10
C ARG A 377 7.85 -10.80 15.60
N GLN A 378 7.66 -11.96 14.97
CA GLN A 378 8.78 -12.73 14.42
C GLN A 378 9.43 -11.97 13.26
N TYR A 379 8.63 -11.49 12.29
CA TYR A 379 9.15 -10.69 11.17
C TYR A 379 9.84 -9.41 11.62
N ARG A 380 9.30 -8.70 12.63
CA ARG A 380 9.95 -7.50 13.19
C ARG A 380 11.31 -7.81 13.83
N LYS A 381 11.41 -8.93 14.55
CA LYS A 381 12.69 -9.40 15.12
C LYS A 381 13.67 -9.80 14.03
N ASP A 382 13.20 -10.44 12.97
CA ASP A 382 14.05 -10.87 11.86
C ASP A 382 14.57 -9.66 11.06
N ILE A 383 13.76 -8.61 10.87
CA ILE A 383 14.20 -7.32 10.31
C ILE A 383 15.33 -6.72 11.16
N ALA A 384 15.13 -6.59 12.48
CA ALA A 384 16.16 -6.03 13.38
C ALA A 384 17.47 -6.83 13.34
N ARG A 385 17.37 -8.18 13.33
CA ARG A 385 18.54 -9.05 13.19
C ARG A 385 19.27 -8.81 11.87
N ARG A 386 18.54 -8.66 10.76
CA ARG A 386 19.13 -8.39 9.44
C ARG A 386 19.76 -7.00 9.37
N ASP A 387 19.21 -6.01 10.06
CA ASP A 387 19.82 -4.67 10.17
C ASP A 387 21.18 -4.73 10.90
N ASP A 388 21.27 -5.50 11.98
CA ASP A 388 22.55 -5.74 12.68
C ASP A 388 23.57 -6.44 11.77
N LEU A 389 23.13 -7.43 11.00
CA LEU A 389 23.97 -8.13 10.02
C LEU A 389 24.43 -7.19 8.89
N ALA A 390 23.56 -6.32 8.40
CA ALA A 390 23.88 -5.34 7.38
C ALA A 390 24.91 -4.30 7.88
N ALA A 391 24.80 -3.87 9.14
CA ALA A 391 25.79 -3.00 9.76
C ALA A 391 27.17 -3.67 9.86
N ALA A 392 27.22 -4.94 10.26
CA ALA A 392 28.46 -5.72 10.33
C ALA A 392 29.11 -5.94 8.95
N ALA A 393 28.30 -6.24 7.93
CA ALA A 393 28.74 -6.35 6.54
C ALA A 393 29.31 -5.03 6.00
N THR A 394 28.62 -3.91 6.28
CA THR A 394 29.07 -2.56 5.91
C THR A 394 30.43 -2.22 6.54
N LEU A 395 30.65 -2.61 7.80
CA LEU A 395 31.95 -2.42 8.45
C LEU A 395 33.06 -3.25 7.77
N SER A 396 32.77 -4.49 7.39
CA SER A 396 33.72 -5.34 6.65
C SER A 396 34.05 -4.75 5.28
N GLN A 397 33.05 -4.23 4.58
CA GLN A 397 33.23 -3.52 3.31
C GLN A 397 34.14 -2.30 3.46
N ILE A 398 33.95 -1.47 4.49
CA ILE A 398 34.81 -0.31 4.76
C ILE A 398 36.26 -0.77 4.94
N ARG A 399 36.51 -1.81 5.75
CA ARG A 399 37.87 -2.34 5.96
C ARG A 399 38.52 -2.80 4.66
N TYR A 400 37.80 -3.55 3.82
CA TYR A 400 38.35 -3.99 2.53
C TYR A 400 38.62 -2.81 1.58
N ARG A 401 37.77 -1.79 1.57
CA ARG A 401 37.96 -0.57 0.77
C ARG A 401 39.11 0.31 1.27
N GLU A 402 39.38 0.32 2.57
CA GLU A 402 40.54 1.00 3.16
C GLU A 402 41.87 0.31 2.84
N GLU A 403 41.84 -1.01 2.60
CA GLU A 403 43.01 -1.82 2.24
C GLU A 403 43.37 -1.71 0.73
N GLN A 404 42.38 -1.53 -0.15
CA GLN A 404 42.58 -1.42 -1.59
C GLN A 404 43.62 -0.34 -2.02
N PRO A 405 43.58 0.91 -1.51
CA PRO A 405 44.57 1.93 -1.84
C PRO A 405 45.99 1.57 -1.40
N GLN A 406 46.12 0.87 -0.27
CA GLN A 406 47.41 0.46 0.29
C GLN A 406 48.10 -0.56 -0.62
N LEU A 407 47.30 -1.38 -1.30
CA LEU A 407 47.81 -2.37 -2.24
C LEU A 407 48.05 -1.80 -3.63
N ARG A 408 47.77 -0.52 -3.92
CA ARG A 408 47.86 0.06 -5.27
C ARG A 408 49.31 0.23 -5.77
N ASP A 409 50.23 0.49 -4.85
CA ASP A 409 51.67 0.38 -5.05
C ASP A 409 52.18 -0.88 -4.31
N LEU A 410 52.43 -1.96 -5.05
CA LEU A 410 52.88 -3.22 -4.45
C LEU A 410 54.27 -3.10 -3.82
N ASP A 411 55.14 -2.26 -4.39
CA ASP A 411 56.51 -2.11 -3.89
C ASP A 411 56.49 -1.36 -2.56
N GLN A 412 55.67 -0.32 -2.45
CA GLN A 412 55.43 0.35 -1.18
C GLN A 412 54.77 -0.60 -0.15
N ALA A 413 53.75 -1.36 -0.55
CA ALA A 413 53.08 -2.32 0.34
C ALA A 413 54.03 -3.40 0.88
N VAL A 414 54.92 -3.95 0.03
CA VAL A 414 55.95 -4.91 0.46
C VAL A 414 56.94 -4.25 1.41
N ASN A 415 57.37 -3.01 1.13
CA ASN A 415 58.29 -2.28 2.00
C ASN A 415 57.69 -1.99 3.38
N ASP A 416 56.43 -1.58 3.44
CA ASP A 416 55.72 -1.31 4.69
C ASP A 416 55.58 -2.58 5.55
N ARG A 417 55.32 -3.74 4.92
CA ARG A 417 55.20 -5.03 5.62
C ARG A 417 56.54 -5.58 6.11
N VAL A 418 57.62 -5.29 5.40
CA VAL A 418 58.98 -5.77 5.72
C VAL A 418 59.74 -4.80 6.65
N ALA A 419 59.31 -3.54 6.78
CA ALA A 419 59.99 -2.49 7.56
C ALA A 419 60.28 -2.88 9.02
N GLY A 420 59.44 -3.74 9.63
CA GLY A 420 59.62 -4.23 10.99
C GLY A 420 60.45 -5.51 11.15
N TYR A 421 60.89 -6.14 10.05
CA TYR A 421 61.47 -7.48 10.04
C TYR A 421 62.77 -7.52 9.21
N PRO A 422 63.95 -7.38 9.84
CA PRO A 422 65.24 -7.43 9.15
C PRO A 422 65.45 -8.72 8.34
N ASP A 423 65.00 -9.85 8.87
CA ASP A 423 65.13 -11.18 8.25
C ASP A 423 64.23 -11.35 7.00
N ALA A 424 63.21 -10.50 6.86
CA ALA A 424 62.28 -10.48 5.73
C ALA A 424 62.74 -9.59 4.56
N GLN A 425 63.87 -8.87 4.68
CA GLN A 425 64.37 -7.97 3.65
C GLN A 425 65.04 -8.67 2.46
N THR A 426 65.19 -10.00 2.52
CA THR A 426 65.80 -10.78 1.46
C THR A 426 65.00 -10.68 0.15
N PRO A 427 65.67 -10.67 -1.03
CA PRO A 427 64.99 -10.56 -2.33
C PRO A 427 63.93 -11.64 -2.58
N ASN A 428 64.18 -12.86 -2.11
CA ASN A 428 63.25 -13.98 -2.27
C ASN A 428 61.95 -13.75 -1.48
N VAL A 429 62.03 -13.36 -0.21
CA VAL A 429 60.85 -13.09 0.63
C VAL A 429 60.05 -11.91 0.07
N ARG A 430 60.72 -10.88 -0.44
CA ARG A 430 60.06 -9.75 -1.11
C ARG A 430 59.31 -10.17 -2.38
N ALA A 431 59.89 -11.03 -3.21
CA ALA A 431 59.23 -11.54 -4.42
C ALA A 431 57.99 -12.39 -4.09
N GLU A 432 58.08 -13.25 -3.08
CA GLU A 432 56.97 -14.08 -2.61
C GLU A 432 55.83 -13.23 -2.00
N LEU A 433 56.17 -12.25 -1.17
CA LEU A 433 55.20 -11.29 -0.63
C LEU A 433 54.52 -10.50 -1.75
N ARG A 434 55.27 -10.05 -2.75
CA ARG A 434 54.71 -9.33 -3.90
C ARG A 434 53.67 -10.18 -4.63
N ALA A 435 53.97 -11.46 -4.89
CA ALA A 435 53.04 -12.36 -5.58
C ALA A 435 51.74 -12.57 -4.76
N LEU A 436 51.85 -12.78 -3.44
CA LEU A 436 50.67 -12.94 -2.57
C LEU A 436 49.83 -11.66 -2.46
N LEU A 437 50.46 -10.48 -2.44
CA LEU A 437 49.76 -9.20 -2.42
C LEU A 437 49.11 -8.87 -3.77
N GLU A 438 49.72 -9.32 -4.88
CA GLU A 438 49.12 -9.24 -6.21
C GLU A 438 47.85 -10.10 -6.31
N GLN A 439 47.87 -11.33 -5.78
CA GLN A 439 46.69 -12.19 -5.66
C GLN A 439 45.62 -11.60 -4.74
N ARG A 440 46.00 -10.85 -3.71
CA ARG A 440 45.06 -10.27 -2.74
C ARG A 440 44.16 -9.21 -3.33
N ARG A 441 44.64 -8.41 -4.30
CA ARG A 441 43.87 -7.33 -4.93
C ARG A 441 42.51 -7.80 -5.49
N PRO A 442 42.46 -8.78 -6.43
CA PRO A 442 41.19 -9.27 -6.95
C PRO A 442 40.32 -9.96 -5.89
N LEU A 443 40.93 -10.52 -4.82
CA LEU A 443 40.16 -11.09 -3.70
C LEU A 443 39.42 -10.00 -2.90
N LEU A 444 40.05 -8.84 -2.67
CA LEU A 444 39.40 -7.71 -2.02
C LEU A 444 38.27 -7.13 -2.88
N ASP A 445 38.47 -7.02 -4.19
CA ASP A 445 37.42 -6.56 -5.11
C ASP A 445 36.21 -7.50 -5.08
N LYS A 446 36.46 -8.82 -5.12
CA LYS A 446 35.43 -9.84 -4.98
C LYS A 446 34.74 -9.75 -3.61
N ALA A 447 35.48 -9.56 -2.52
CA ALA A 447 34.94 -9.45 -1.17
C ALA A 447 34.02 -8.23 -1.02
N VAL A 448 34.45 -7.07 -1.51
CA VAL A 448 33.62 -5.85 -1.51
C VAL A 448 32.34 -6.06 -2.33
N ALA A 449 32.45 -6.62 -3.53
CA ALA A 449 31.29 -6.87 -4.39
C ALA A 449 30.30 -7.88 -3.77
N ALA A 450 30.82 -8.90 -3.09
CA ALA A 450 30.01 -9.92 -2.42
C ALA A 450 29.28 -9.33 -1.19
N GLU A 451 29.96 -8.54 -0.36
CA GLU A 451 29.35 -7.81 0.78
C GLU A 451 28.29 -6.80 0.29
N ASP A 452 28.57 -6.08 -0.80
CA ASP A 452 27.62 -5.17 -1.45
C ASP A 452 26.35 -5.89 -1.94
N ALA A 453 26.48 -7.12 -2.44
CA ALA A 453 25.34 -7.95 -2.83
C ALA A 453 24.56 -8.44 -1.61
N TYR A 454 25.27 -8.81 -0.54
CA TYR A 454 24.68 -9.27 0.71
C TYR A 454 23.86 -8.18 1.40
N VAL A 455 24.41 -6.98 1.58
CA VAL A 455 23.69 -5.83 2.15
C VAL A 455 22.45 -5.49 1.32
N ARG A 456 22.57 -5.48 -0.02
CA ARG A 456 21.43 -5.24 -0.90
C ARG A 456 20.33 -6.30 -0.73
N LYS A 457 20.68 -7.58 -0.67
CA LYS A 457 19.70 -8.67 -0.49
C LYS A 457 19.00 -8.61 0.86
N LEU A 458 19.71 -8.26 1.93
CA LEU A 458 19.11 -8.03 3.26
C LEU A 458 18.09 -6.89 3.22
N GLY A 459 18.42 -5.78 2.55
CA GLY A 459 17.51 -4.65 2.35
C GLY A 459 16.24 -5.03 1.57
N GLU A 460 16.39 -5.79 0.47
CA GLU A 460 15.26 -6.32 -0.31
C GLU A 460 14.34 -7.20 0.55
N LEU A 461 14.91 -8.10 1.37
CA LEU A 461 14.15 -8.94 2.30
C LEU A 461 13.43 -8.14 3.39
N ASN A 462 14.06 -7.08 3.91
CA ASN A 462 13.45 -6.21 4.91
C ASN A 462 12.28 -5.44 4.31
N GLY A 463 12.42 -4.92 3.09
CA GLY A 463 11.31 -4.28 2.37
C GLY A 463 10.14 -5.24 2.13
N ALA A 464 10.42 -6.45 1.65
CA ALA A 464 9.38 -7.48 1.45
C ALA A 464 8.70 -7.89 2.76
N ALA A 465 9.46 -8.01 3.86
CA ALA A 465 8.90 -8.35 5.17
C ALA A 465 8.02 -7.22 5.72
N GLN A 466 8.40 -5.95 5.52
CA GLN A 466 7.58 -4.80 5.88
C GLN A 466 6.28 -4.77 5.09
N GLN A 467 6.34 -5.06 3.79
CA GLN A 467 5.14 -5.15 2.95
C GLN A 467 4.19 -6.26 3.42
N LEU A 468 4.72 -7.43 3.76
CA LEU A 468 3.92 -8.52 4.34
C LEU A 468 3.27 -8.10 5.67
N ILE A 469 4.03 -7.45 6.56
CA ILE A 469 3.50 -6.94 7.84
C ILE A 469 2.33 -6.00 7.56
N GLN A 470 2.48 -5.05 6.63
CA GLN A 470 1.41 -4.11 6.28
C GLN A 470 0.17 -4.84 5.76
N THR A 471 0.33 -5.80 4.84
CA THR A 471 -0.81 -6.56 4.30
C THR A 471 -1.54 -7.37 5.38
N VAL A 472 -0.80 -7.98 6.31
CA VAL A 472 -1.40 -8.73 7.43
C VAL A 472 -2.10 -7.79 8.41
N GLU A 473 -1.55 -6.61 8.69
CA GLU A 473 -2.21 -5.60 9.54
C GLU A 473 -3.49 -5.07 8.91
N ASP A 474 -3.47 -4.77 7.61
CA ASP A 474 -4.66 -4.37 6.85
C ASP A 474 -5.72 -5.49 6.86
N PHE A 475 -5.30 -6.75 6.72
CA PHE A 475 -6.21 -7.89 6.78
C PHE A 475 -6.77 -8.09 8.18
N ASP A 476 -5.97 -7.99 9.25
CA ASP A 476 -6.46 -8.10 10.63
C ASP A 476 -7.43 -6.96 10.97
N ALA A 477 -7.15 -5.73 10.53
CA ALA A 477 -8.03 -4.58 10.70
C ALA A 477 -9.37 -4.80 9.98
N PHE A 478 -9.32 -5.26 8.72
CA PHE A 478 -10.52 -5.63 7.95
C PHE A 478 -11.34 -6.72 8.66
N LEU A 479 -10.67 -7.78 9.13
CA LEU A 479 -11.32 -8.84 9.89
C LEU A 479 -11.92 -8.32 11.19
N ALA A 480 -11.21 -7.47 11.94
CA ALA A 480 -11.69 -6.90 13.19
C ALA A 480 -12.96 -6.05 12.99
N GLU A 481 -12.99 -5.19 11.98
CA GLU A 481 -14.15 -4.36 11.66
C GLU A 481 -15.40 -5.22 11.35
N HIS A 482 -15.22 -6.29 10.58
CA HIS A 482 -16.33 -7.14 10.13
C HIS A 482 -16.72 -8.22 11.16
N LEU A 483 -15.80 -8.67 12.02
CA LEU A 483 -16.06 -9.69 13.05
C LEU A 483 -16.74 -9.15 14.30
N LEU A 484 -16.67 -7.83 14.57
CA LEU A 484 -17.35 -7.19 15.72
C LEU A 484 -18.87 -7.41 15.73
N TRP A 485 -19.46 -7.75 14.57
CA TRP A 485 -20.90 -7.94 14.38
C TRP A 485 -21.34 -9.41 14.37
N VAL A 486 -20.40 -10.37 14.45
CA VAL A 486 -20.75 -11.77 14.63
C VAL A 486 -21.20 -11.96 16.07
N ARG A 487 -22.48 -12.26 16.28
CA ARG A 487 -22.99 -12.70 17.60
C ARG A 487 -22.26 -13.98 18.02
N SER A 488 -21.21 -13.82 18.81
CA SER A 488 -20.40 -14.87 19.44
C SER A 488 -21.13 -15.56 20.60
N ASP A 489 -22.46 -15.65 20.54
CA ASP A 489 -23.22 -16.46 21.49
C ASP A 489 -23.18 -17.90 20.97
N LEU A 490 -22.18 -18.64 21.42
CA LEU A 490 -22.26 -20.09 21.49
C LEU A 490 -23.58 -20.39 22.21
N PRO A 491 -24.60 -21.03 21.59
CA PRO A 491 -25.76 -21.43 22.37
C PRO A 491 -25.20 -22.38 23.42
N LEU A 492 -25.30 -21.99 24.69
CA LEU A 492 -25.25 -22.92 25.80
C LEU A 492 -26.42 -23.88 25.60
N GLY A 493 -26.26 -24.81 24.67
CA GLY A 493 -27.21 -25.85 24.40
C GLY A 493 -27.26 -26.76 25.61
N ILE A 494 -28.42 -27.35 25.86
CA ILE A 494 -28.64 -28.30 26.95
C ILE A 494 -27.64 -29.48 26.87
N GLN A 495 -26.99 -29.67 25.71
CA GLN A 495 -25.89 -30.62 25.52
C GLN A 495 -24.62 -30.24 26.31
N THR A 496 -24.27 -28.97 26.49
CA THR A 496 -23.10 -28.55 27.31
C THR A 496 -23.33 -28.80 28.81
N LEU A 497 -24.59 -28.77 29.27
CA LEU A 497 -24.97 -29.16 30.64
C LEU A 497 -24.77 -30.66 30.91
N THR A 498 -24.81 -31.51 29.88
CA THR A 498 -24.56 -32.96 30.05
C THR A 498 -23.07 -33.30 30.21
N VAL A 499 -22.16 -32.41 29.79
CA VAL A 499 -20.70 -32.61 29.91
C VAL A 499 -20.09 -31.91 31.14
N LEU A 500 -20.83 -30.96 31.73
CA LEU A 500 -20.42 -30.23 32.94
C LEU A 500 -20.04 -31.15 34.14
N PRO A 501 -20.79 -32.23 34.45
CA PRO A 501 -20.47 -33.11 35.58
C PRO A 501 -19.15 -33.85 35.39
N ALA A 502 -18.86 -34.29 34.15
CA ALA A 502 -17.62 -35.01 33.83
C ALA A 502 -16.40 -34.08 33.91
N ASN A 503 -16.53 -32.83 33.46
CA ASN A 503 -15.46 -31.84 33.55
C ASN A 503 -15.25 -31.33 34.98
N LEU A 504 -16.32 -31.21 35.79
CA LEU A 504 -16.22 -30.94 37.22
C LEU A 504 -15.58 -32.10 37.98
N ALA A 505 -15.90 -33.35 37.64
CA ALA A 505 -15.26 -34.54 38.22
C ALA A 505 -13.76 -34.60 37.90
N TRP A 506 -13.35 -34.15 36.71
CA TRP A 506 -11.94 -34.00 36.35
C TRP A 506 -11.25 -32.89 37.15
N LEU A 507 -11.92 -31.76 37.38
CA LEU A 507 -11.38 -30.64 38.18
C LEU A 507 -11.29 -30.96 39.69
N LEU A 508 -12.17 -31.83 40.19
CA LEU A 508 -12.21 -32.31 41.57
C LEU A 508 -11.43 -33.63 41.78
N SER A 509 -10.66 -34.07 40.77
CA SER A 509 -9.89 -35.31 40.87
C SER A 509 -8.78 -35.20 41.95
N PRO A 510 -8.79 -36.06 43.00
CA PRO A 510 -7.86 -35.97 44.13
C PRO A 510 -6.38 -36.12 43.75
N GLU A 511 -6.08 -36.81 42.65
CA GLU A 511 -4.71 -37.08 42.19
C GLU A 511 -3.93 -35.82 41.80
N ARG A 512 -4.60 -34.75 41.32
CA ARG A 512 -3.93 -33.54 40.85
C ARG A 512 -3.84 -32.43 41.90
N TRP A 513 -4.70 -32.47 42.91
CA TRP A 513 -4.67 -31.50 44.01
C TRP A 513 -3.51 -31.76 44.99
N GLY A 514 -2.98 -32.98 45.05
CA GLY A 514 -1.82 -33.31 45.88
C GLY A 514 -0.56 -32.53 45.49
N GLU A 515 -0.28 -32.39 44.20
CA GLU A 515 0.86 -31.62 43.69
C GLU A 515 0.67 -30.12 43.92
N VAL A 516 -0.54 -29.61 43.71
CA VAL A 516 -0.86 -28.18 43.96
C VAL A 516 -0.71 -27.84 45.44
N LEU A 517 -1.15 -28.72 46.35
CA LEU A 517 -0.99 -28.55 47.80
C LEU A 517 0.48 -28.62 48.24
N LEU A 518 1.27 -29.52 47.65
CA LEU A 518 2.71 -29.60 47.91
C LEU A 518 3.45 -28.34 47.44
N VAL A 519 3.13 -27.84 46.24
CA VAL A 519 3.73 -26.61 45.70
C VAL A 519 3.27 -25.37 46.50
N LEU A 520 2.00 -25.28 46.90
CA LEU A 520 1.54 -24.20 47.77
C LEU A 520 2.20 -24.27 49.16
N GLY A 521 2.34 -25.45 49.75
CA GLY A 521 3.00 -25.63 51.06
C GLY A 521 4.48 -25.27 51.01
N TYR A 522 5.16 -25.62 49.92
CA TYR A 522 6.55 -25.22 49.67
C TYR A 522 6.67 -23.70 49.45
N ALA A 523 5.76 -23.09 48.68
CA ALA A 523 5.74 -21.65 48.45
C ALA A 523 5.39 -20.83 49.71
N LEU A 524 4.59 -21.37 50.63
CA LEU A 524 4.26 -20.74 51.92
C LEU A 524 5.43 -20.75 52.92
N THR A 525 6.33 -21.73 52.82
CA THR A 525 7.46 -21.88 53.75
C THR A 525 8.73 -21.17 53.27
N HIS A 526 8.95 -21.07 51.95
CA HIS A 526 10.20 -20.53 51.39
C HIS A 526 10.12 -19.11 50.83
N SER A 527 8.93 -18.50 50.72
CA SER A 527 8.77 -17.14 50.20
C SER A 527 7.91 -16.26 51.11
N PRO A 528 8.41 -15.11 51.61
CA PRO A 528 7.59 -14.18 52.38
C PRO A 528 6.51 -13.47 51.53
N VAL A 529 6.62 -13.52 50.19
CA VAL A 529 5.68 -12.88 49.26
C VAL A 529 4.36 -13.65 49.15
N SER A 530 4.39 -14.97 49.35
CA SER A 530 3.18 -15.82 49.30
C SER A 530 2.23 -15.53 50.47
N TRP A 531 2.77 -15.22 51.65
CA TRP A 531 2.00 -14.70 52.78
C TRP A 531 1.33 -13.37 52.47
N LEU A 532 1.99 -12.49 51.71
CA LEU A 532 1.43 -11.20 51.30
C LEU A 532 0.23 -11.41 50.36
N GLY A 533 0.34 -12.34 49.40
CA GLY A 533 -0.77 -12.77 48.55
C GLY A 533 -1.94 -13.36 49.34
N LEU A 534 -1.65 -14.21 50.34
CA LEU A 534 -2.67 -14.82 51.19
C LEU A 534 -3.38 -13.78 52.08
N LEU A 535 -2.64 -12.78 52.57
CA LEU A 535 -3.18 -11.67 53.35
C LEU A 535 -4.10 -10.77 52.50
N VAL A 536 -3.77 -10.56 51.21
CA VAL A 536 -4.65 -9.85 50.26
C VAL A 536 -5.93 -10.64 50.01
N VAL A 537 -5.84 -11.94 49.78
CA VAL A 537 -7.03 -12.81 49.58
C VAL A 537 -7.90 -12.85 50.85
N ALA A 538 -7.30 -13.00 52.03
CA ALA A 538 -8.01 -12.95 53.31
C ALA A 538 -8.64 -11.56 53.54
N ALA A 539 -7.93 -10.47 53.24
CA ALA A 539 -8.47 -9.12 53.33
C ALA A 539 -9.64 -8.91 52.37
N LEU A 540 -9.60 -9.47 51.17
CA LEU A 540 -10.70 -9.44 50.20
C LEU A 540 -11.89 -10.29 50.64
N PHE A 541 -11.69 -11.45 51.28
CA PHE A 541 -12.77 -12.25 51.84
C PHE A 541 -13.44 -11.57 53.04
N VAL A 542 -12.65 -11.05 53.98
CA VAL A 542 -13.15 -10.35 55.17
C VAL A 542 -13.83 -9.02 54.81
N ARG A 543 -13.27 -8.27 53.85
CA ARG A 543 -13.90 -7.05 53.33
C ARG A 543 -14.95 -7.33 52.25
N GLY A 544 -15.06 -8.52 51.69
CA GLY A 544 -15.98 -8.85 50.60
C GLY A 544 -17.43 -8.58 50.97
N SER A 545 -17.83 -8.92 52.21
CA SER A 545 -19.15 -8.63 52.75
C SER A 545 -19.43 -7.13 52.97
N ARG A 546 -18.37 -6.32 53.15
CA ARG A 546 -18.46 -4.86 53.27
C ARG A 546 -18.42 -4.17 51.90
N ILE A 547 -17.60 -4.66 50.98
CA ILE A 547 -17.51 -4.20 49.58
C ILE A 547 -18.82 -4.47 48.87
N LYS A 548 -19.42 -5.66 49.04
CA LYS A 548 -20.73 -6.00 48.48
C LYS A 548 -21.86 -5.13 49.05
N ARG A 549 -21.80 -4.81 50.35
CA ARG A 549 -22.73 -3.86 50.99
C ARG A 549 -22.51 -2.42 50.50
N ALA A 550 -21.27 -1.99 50.31
CA ALA A 550 -20.94 -0.68 49.75
C ALA A 550 -21.39 -0.54 48.30
N LEU A 551 -21.21 -1.58 47.47
CA LEU A 551 -21.68 -1.66 46.09
C LEU A 551 -23.21 -1.65 45.98
N LEU A 552 -23.91 -2.33 46.89
CA LEU A 552 -25.38 -2.29 46.92
C LEU A 552 -25.89 -0.93 47.41
N ALA A 553 -25.21 -0.31 48.39
CA ALA A 553 -25.55 1.03 48.88
C ALA A 553 -25.26 2.13 47.84
N SER A 554 -24.23 1.99 47.00
CA SER A 554 -23.97 2.89 45.87
C SER A 554 -24.88 2.63 44.66
N ALA A 555 -25.51 1.46 44.57
CA ALA A 555 -26.50 1.13 43.54
C ALA A 555 -27.93 1.60 43.86
N GLU A 556 -28.24 1.90 45.12
CA GLU A 556 -29.59 2.30 45.54
C GLU A 556 -30.04 3.69 45.01
N PRO A 557 -29.17 4.71 44.89
CA PRO A 557 -29.50 6.00 44.26
C PRO A 557 -29.67 5.94 42.74
N LEU A 558 -29.09 4.94 42.07
CA LEU A 558 -29.11 4.76 40.61
C LEU A 558 -30.47 4.26 40.08
N ARG A 559 -31.42 3.93 40.96
CA ARG A 559 -32.74 3.40 40.58
C ARG A 559 -33.77 4.49 40.26
N ARG A 560 -33.46 5.77 40.49
CA ARG A 560 -34.34 6.91 40.19
C ARG A 560 -33.56 8.03 39.49
N VAL A 561 -34.07 8.49 38.34
CA VAL A 561 -33.48 9.53 37.48
C VAL A 561 -33.23 10.88 38.21
N ARG A 562 -33.91 11.14 39.33
CA ARG A 562 -33.75 12.39 40.12
C ARG A 562 -32.60 12.37 41.15
N THR A 563 -32.00 11.22 41.42
CA THR A 563 -30.90 11.07 42.40
C THR A 563 -29.59 10.62 41.77
N ASP A 564 -29.55 10.57 40.44
CA ASP A 564 -28.36 10.15 39.69
C ASP A 564 -27.31 11.28 39.63
N GLY A 565 -26.04 10.93 39.83
CA GLY A 565 -24.95 11.89 39.89
C GLY A 565 -23.60 11.22 39.67
N PHE A 566 -22.71 11.88 38.92
CA PHE A 566 -21.39 11.39 38.49
C PHE A 566 -20.46 10.89 39.62
N ARG A 567 -20.74 11.24 40.88
CA ARG A 567 -20.00 10.77 42.06
C ARG A 567 -20.25 9.30 42.42
N HIS A 568 -21.27 8.66 41.84
CA HIS A 568 -21.62 7.26 42.12
C HIS A 568 -21.09 6.27 41.06
N THR A 569 -20.45 6.78 40.01
CA THR A 569 -19.95 6.01 38.85
C THR A 569 -18.42 5.96 38.73
N LEU A 570 -17.68 6.63 39.61
CA LEU A 570 -16.22 6.52 39.78
C LEU A 570 -15.92 5.65 40.99
#